data_AF-A0A6A5A224-F1
#
_entry.id   AF-A0A6A5A224-F1
#
_cell.length_a   1.000
_cell.length_b   1.000
_cell.length_c   1.000
_cell.angle_alpha   90.00
_cell.angle_beta   90.00
_cell.angle_gamma   90.00
#
_symmetry.space_group_name_H-M   'P 1'
#
loop_
_entity.id
_entity.type
_entity.pdbx_description
1 polymer ?
#
loop_
_entity_poly.entity_id
_entity_poly.type
_entity_poly.pdbx_seq_one_letter_code
_entity_poly.pdbx_strand_id
1 'polypeptide(L)'
;MFSYGGNDDVKASSAGGSSGYQLALLGYVAGTMFPKDSLKRILTNDPGFLMGHVLVGASEYLHPRLHGDSQDAVRRVDTVKALLADGSAQSKTETLHVHALSALVGGRYREASVAYETILREDATDLLAVKCAVDIYTILGSIYLSRRHSMILIFIP
;
A
#
# COMPACT_ATOMS: atom_id res chain seq x y z
N MET A 1 -13.97 -21.56 -32.72
CA MET A 1 -12.50 -21.54 -32.79
C MET A 1 -12.13 -20.17 -33.36
N PHE A 2 -11.85 -19.20 -32.50
CA PHE A 2 -11.58 -17.82 -32.94
C PHE A 2 -10.07 -17.59 -32.93
N SER A 3 -9.55 -17.27 -34.12
CA SER A 3 -8.16 -16.93 -34.38
C SER A 3 -8.01 -15.42 -34.27
N TYR A 4 -6.99 -14.96 -33.54
CA TYR A 4 -6.50 -13.58 -33.61
C TYR A 4 -5.03 -13.62 -33.99
N GLY A 5 -4.76 -13.35 -35.26
CA GLY A 5 -3.46 -12.96 -35.76
C GLY A 5 -3.48 -11.48 -36.11
N GLY A 6 -2.37 -10.78 -35.83
CA GLY A 6 -2.14 -9.42 -36.29
C GLY A 6 -1.35 -8.60 -35.27
N ASN A 7 -0.04 -8.56 -35.44
CA ASN A 7 0.89 -7.64 -34.79
C ASN A 7 0.46 -6.19 -35.05
N ASP A 8 0.28 -5.42 -33.99
CA ASP A 8 0.48 -3.98 -33.98
C ASP A 8 1.40 -3.65 -32.81
N ASP A 9 2.51 -2.96 -33.11
CA ASP A 9 3.51 -2.47 -32.17
C ASP A 9 2.90 -1.40 -31.23
N VAL A 10 2.06 -1.85 -30.29
CA VAL A 10 1.58 -1.03 -29.19
C VAL A 10 2.71 -0.92 -28.19
N LYS A 11 3.41 0.22 -28.26
CA LYS A 11 4.31 0.72 -27.21
C LYS A 11 3.55 0.65 -25.88
N ALA A 12 3.80 -0.41 -25.11
CA ALA A 12 3.07 -0.75 -23.90
C ALA A 12 3.16 0.42 -22.92
N SER A 13 2.09 1.21 -22.86
CA SER A 13 1.88 2.19 -21.81
C SER A 13 1.95 1.46 -20.47
N SER A 14 2.77 1.95 -19.55
CA SER A 14 2.91 1.49 -18.15
C SER A 14 1.62 1.64 -17.30
N ALA A 15 0.45 1.80 -17.93
CA ALA A 15 -0.83 2.10 -17.31
C ALA A 15 -1.64 0.86 -16.88
N GLY A 16 -0.97 -0.26 -16.64
CA GLY A 16 -1.59 -1.50 -16.18
C GLY A 16 -0.54 -2.36 -15.51
N GLY A 17 -0.16 -2.00 -14.28
CA GLY A 17 0.75 -2.81 -13.46
C GLY A 17 0.30 -4.27 -13.51
N SER A 18 1.25 -5.19 -13.75
CA SER A 18 1.00 -6.54 -14.27
C SER A 18 -0.25 -7.20 -13.70
N SER A 19 -0.95 -8.03 -14.49
CA SER A 19 -2.14 -8.76 -14.02
C SER A 19 -1.95 -9.47 -12.67
N GLY A 20 -0.70 -9.85 -12.33
CA GLY A 20 -0.35 -10.37 -11.02
C GLY A 20 -0.35 -9.35 -9.87
N TYR A 21 -0.03 -8.07 -10.11
CA TYR A 21 -0.21 -6.99 -9.14
C TYR A 21 -1.69 -6.78 -8.81
N GLN A 22 -2.54 -6.64 -9.82
CA GLN A 22 -3.98 -6.44 -9.61
C GLN A 22 -4.60 -7.63 -8.84
N LEU A 23 -4.20 -8.85 -9.18
CA LEU A 23 -4.65 -10.05 -8.46
C LEU A 23 -4.16 -10.08 -7.01
N ALA A 24 -2.88 -9.73 -6.77
CA ALA A 24 -2.33 -9.64 -5.42
C ALA A 24 -3.03 -8.57 -4.58
N LEU A 25 -3.32 -7.40 -5.17
CA LEU A 25 -4.06 -6.32 -4.54
C LEU A 25 -5.48 -6.77 -4.19
N LEU A 26 -6.20 -7.38 -5.14
CA LEU A 26 -7.55 -7.86 -4.89
C LEU A 26 -7.58 -8.92 -3.78
N GLY A 27 -6.65 -9.88 -3.79
CA GLY A 27 -6.57 -10.89 -2.74
C GLY A 27 -6.19 -10.32 -1.38
N TYR A 28 -5.36 -9.27 -1.34
CA TYR A 28 -5.06 -8.56 -0.10
C TYR A 28 -6.28 -7.85 0.47
N VAL A 29 -7.01 -7.10 -0.38
CA VAL A 29 -8.23 -6.41 0.04
C VAL A 29 -9.31 -7.39 0.49
N ALA A 30 -9.43 -8.54 -0.18
CA ALA A 30 -10.34 -9.62 0.20
C ALA A 30 -9.86 -10.43 1.42
N GLY A 31 -8.62 -10.22 1.90
CA GLY A 31 -8.03 -10.99 2.99
C GLY A 31 -7.70 -12.44 2.65
N THR A 32 -7.61 -12.79 1.36
CA THR A 32 -7.36 -14.15 0.87
C THR A 32 -5.90 -14.40 0.48
N MET A 33 -5.11 -13.35 0.25
CA MET A 33 -3.72 -13.45 -0.13
C MET A 33 -2.83 -12.46 0.63
N PHE A 34 -1.56 -12.84 0.76
CA PHE A 34 -0.54 -12.01 1.38
C PHE A 34 0.39 -11.44 0.29
N PRO A 35 0.45 -10.10 0.15
CA PRO A 35 1.25 -9.47 -0.89
C PRO A 35 2.71 -9.91 -0.95
N LYS A 36 3.35 -10.10 0.20
CA LYS A 36 4.76 -10.55 0.29
C LYS A 36 4.98 -11.88 -0.45
N ASP A 37 4.04 -12.80 -0.35
CA ASP A 37 4.12 -14.13 -0.97
C ASP A 37 3.71 -14.07 -2.45
N SER A 38 2.58 -13.40 -2.75
CA SER A 38 2.02 -13.34 -4.10
C SER A 38 2.85 -12.48 -5.07
N LEU A 39 3.51 -11.43 -4.58
CA LEU A 39 4.37 -10.56 -5.39
C LEU A 39 5.83 -10.98 -5.44
N LYS A 40 6.26 -12.02 -4.69
CA LYS A 40 7.67 -12.42 -4.60
C LYS A 40 8.31 -12.59 -5.98
N ARG A 41 7.63 -13.27 -6.90
CA ARG A 41 8.13 -13.52 -8.26
C ARG A 41 8.22 -12.23 -9.09
N ILE A 42 7.21 -11.36 -8.97
CA ILE A 42 7.17 -10.08 -9.70
C ILE A 42 8.32 -9.19 -9.24
N LEU A 43 8.50 -9.02 -7.92
CA LEU A 43 9.55 -8.18 -7.36
C LEU A 43 10.97 -8.77 -7.53
N THR A 44 11.09 -10.08 -7.75
CA THR A 44 12.37 -10.70 -8.12
C THR A 44 12.73 -10.40 -9.57
N ASN A 45 11.75 -10.42 -10.47
CA ASN A 45 11.95 -10.17 -11.90
C ASN A 45 12.04 -8.68 -12.24
N ASP A 46 11.31 -7.84 -11.50
CA ASP A 46 11.29 -6.40 -11.63
C ASP A 46 11.43 -5.75 -10.24
N PRO A 47 12.67 -5.62 -9.73
CA PRO A 47 12.92 -4.95 -8.46
C PRO A 47 12.56 -3.46 -8.48
N GLY A 48 12.41 -2.85 -9.65
CA GLY A 48 12.03 -1.45 -9.83
C GLY A 48 10.52 -1.20 -9.73
N PHE A 49 9.71 -2.26 -9.60
CA PHE A 49 8.26 -2.14 -9.55
C PHE A 49 7.76 -1.49 -8.26
N LEU A 50 7.65 -0.16 -8.27
CA LEU A 50 7.36 0.68 -7.11
C LEU A 50 6.07 0.30 -6.38
N MET A 51 4.94 0.19 -7.08
CA MET A 51 3.66 -0.11 -6.45
C MET A 51 3.61 -1.51 -5.81
N GLY A 52 4.43 -2.44 -6.30
CA GLY A 52 4.60 -3.74 -5.66
C GLY A 52 5.25 -3.63 -4.28
N HIS A 53 6.31 -2.81 -4.15
CA HIS A 53 6.92 -2.54 -2.85
C HIS A 53 5.99 -1.78 -1.92
N VAL A 54 5.20 -0.84 -2.45
CA VAL A 54 4.20 -0.10 -1.66
C VAL A 54 3.18 -1.05 -1.06
N LEU A 55 2.58 -1.93 -1.89
CA LEU A 55 1.57 -2.88 -1.44
C LEU A 55 2.12 -3.84 -0.38
N VAL A 56 3.32 -4.39 -0.60
CA VAL A 56 3.98 -5.26 0.38
C VAL A 56 4.23 -4.53 1.69
N GLY A 57 4.84 -3.34 1.64
CA GLY A 57 5.14 -2.56 2.84
C GLY A 57 3.90 -2.15 3.64
N ALA A 58 2.83 -1.75 2.96
CA ALA A 58 1.56 -1.43 3.62
C ALA A 58 0.97 -2.66 4.33
N SER A 59 0.99 -3.82 3.67
CA SER A 59 0.49 -5.06 4.26
C SER A 59 1.33 -5.54 5.44
N GLU A 60 2.66 -5.44 5.35
CA GLU A 60 3.60 -5.82 6.41
C GLU A 60 3.44 -4.94 7.66
N TYR A 61 3.06 -3.68 7.48
CA TYR A 61 2.82 -2.77 8.60
C TYR A 61 1.42 -2.91 9.21
N LEU A 62 0.37 -2.97 8.39
CA LEU A 62 -1.03 -3.00 8.85
C LEU A 62 -1.46 -4.38 9.32
N HIS A 63 -0.95 -5.44 8.71
CA HIS A 63 -1.30 -6.83 9.00
C HIS A 63 -0.04 -7.70 9.13
N PRO A 64 0.87 -7.39 10.07
CA PRO A 64 2.07 -8.19 10.27
C PRO A 64 1.69 -9.61 10.68
N ARG A 65 2.31 -10.62 10.05
CA ARG A 65 2.20 -12.02 10.47
C ARG A 65 3.34 -12.41 11.40
N LEU A 66 4.50 -11.82 11.18
CA LEU A 66 5.72 -12.05 11.95
C LEU A 66 6.20 -10.74 12.57
N HIS A 67 6.87 -10.81 13.71
CA HIS A 67 7.43 -9.63 14.37
C HIS A 67 8.42 -8.86 13.47
N GLY A 68 9.11 -9.57 12.57
CA GLY A 68 10.03 -8.98 11.60
C GLY A 68 9.34 -8.19 10.48
N ASP A 69 8.05 -8.39 10.21
CA ASP A 69 7.36 -7.74 9.10
C ASP A 69 7.30 -6.22 9.30
N SER A 70 7.15 -5.74 10.54
CA SER A 70 7.17 -4.31 10.82
C SER A 70 8.54 -3.67 10.54
N GLN A 71 9.65 -4.40 10.73
CA GLN A 71 10.99 -3.94 10.35
C GLN A 71 11.19 -3.98 8.83
N ASP A 72 10.64 -5.00 8.17
CA ASP A 72 10.67 -5.10 6.71
C ASP A 72 9.90 -3.95 6.07
N ALA A 73 8.76 -3.53 6.63
CA ALA A 73 8.01 -2.36 6.17
C ALA A 73 8.85 -1.06 6.19
N VAL A 74 9.70 -0.88 7.21
CA VAL A 74 10.65 0.26 7.25
C VAL A 74 11.64 0.20 6.10
N ARG A 75 12.22 -0.97 5.83
CA ARG A 75 13.15 -1.18 4.70
C ARG A 75 12.46 -0.94 3.35
N ARG A 76 11.17 -1.28 3.25
CA ARG A 76 10.37 -1.01 2.04
C ARG A 76 10.20 0.48 1.81
N VAL A 77 10.00 1.28 2.86
CA VAL A 77 9.94 2.75 2.75
C VAL A 77 11.23 3.31 2.17
N ASP A 78 12.39 2.84 2.65
CA ASP A 78 13.69 3.29 2.12
C ASP A 78 13.85 2.91 0.65
N THR A 79 13.41 1.69 0.28
CA THR A 79 13.45 1.21 -1.10
C THR A 79 12.59 2.06 -2.03
N VAL A 80 11.33 2.32 -1.67
CA VAL A 80 10.44 3.13 -2.53
C VAL A 80 10.90 4.58 -2.62
N LYS A 81 11.51 5.14 -1.57
CA LYS A 81 12.09 6.49 -1.61
C LYS A 81 13.29 6.56 -2.56
N ALA A 82 14.16 5.54 -2.56
CA ALA A 82 15.25 5.44 -3.52
C ALA A 82 14.71 5.34 -4.95
N LEU A 83 13.71 4.48 -5.18
CA LEU A 83 13.05 4.36 -6.49
C LEU A 83 12.36 5.66 -6.95
N LEU A 84 11.82 6.46 -6.02
CA LEU A 84 11.29 7.79 -6.34
C LEU A 84 12.40 8.76 -6.77
N ALA A 85 13.53 8.75 -6.05
CA ALA A 85 14.65 9.65 -6.30
C ALA A 85 15.37 9.35 -7.64
N ASP A 86 15.40 8.07 -8.04
CA ASP A 86 16.02 7.62 -9.29
C ASP A 86 15.23 8.02 -10.55
N GLY A 87 14.06 8.65 -10.40
CA GLY A 87 13.44 9.44 -11.46
C GLY A 87 12.80 8.63 -12.60
N SER A 88 12.55 7.33 -12.43
CA SER A 88 11.68 6.60 -13.35
C SER A 88 10.30 7.26 -13.34
N ALA A 89 9.78 7.67 -14.50
CA ALA A 89 8.59 8.52 -14.63
C ALA A 89 7.39 7.99 -13.82
N GLN A 90 7.20 8.53 -12.62
CA GLN A 90 6.15 8.11 -11.69
C GLN A 90 4.96 9.05 -11.76
N SER A 91 3.77 8.46 -11.69
CA SER A 91 2.53 9.21 -11.59
C SER A 91 2.49 10.00 -10.27
N LYS A 92 1.75 11.11 -10.27
CA LYS A 92 1.40 11.84 -9.04
C LYS A 92 0.79 10.90 -8.00
N THR A 93 -0.05 9.95 -8.45
CA THR A 93 -0.69 8.95 -7.60
C THR A 93 0.32 8.02 -6.93
N GLU A 94 1.34 7.57 -7.65
CA GLU A 94 2.41 6.71 -7.10
C GLU A 94 3.23 7.45 -6.04
N THR A 95 3.52 8.73 -6.28
CA THR A 95 4.21 9.60 -5.31
C THR A 95 3.38 9.76 -4.03
N LEU A 96 2.06 9.95 -4.16
CA LEU A 96 1.14 10.03 -3.02
C LEU A 96 1.10 8.71 -2.24
N HIS A 97 1.08 7.57 -2.92
CA HIS A 97 1.13 6.24 -2.29
C HIS A 97 2.40 6.03 -1.46
N VAL A 98 3.56 6.44 -1.99
CA VAL A 98 4.83 6.37 -1.25
C VAL A 98 4.84 7.31 -0.05
N HIS A 99 4.31 8.53 -0.20
CA HIS A 99 4.17 9.47 0.91
C HIS A 99 3.27 8.89 2.00
N ALA A 100 2.11 8.34 1.63
CA ALA A 100 1.16 7.71 2.53
C ALA A 100 1.81 6.53 3.30
N LEU A 101 2.54 5.67 2.59
CA LEU A 101 3.27 4.55 3.22
C LEU A 101 4.33 5.05 4.21
N SER A 102 5.12 6.08 3.85
CA SER A 102 6.12 6.63 4.76
C SER A 102 5.51 7.28 6.00
N ALA A 103 4.34 7.91 5.88
CA ALA A 103 3.60 8.45 7.01
C ALA A 103 3.02 7.33 7.89
N LEU A 104 2.47 6.30 7.27
CA LEU A 104 1.90 5.13 7.93
C LEU A 104 2.95 4.39 8.77
N VAL A 105 4.08 4.01 8.16
CA VAL A 105 5.17 3.31 8.86
C VAL A 105 5.80 4.19 9.95
N GLY A 106 5.83 5.51 9.74
CA GLY A 106 6.26 6.47 10.74
C GLY A 106 5.26 6.75 11.87
N GLY A 107 4.12 6.05 11.92
CA GLY A 107 3.08 6.23 12.95
C GLY A 107 2.28 7.53 12.82
N ARG A 108 2.44 8.27 11.72
CA ARG A 108 1.71 9.53 11.45
C ARG A 108 0.38 9.22 10.76
N TYR A 109 -0.49 8.51 11.47
CA TYR A 109 -1.75 7.99 10.92
C TYR A 109 -2.68 9.05 10.32
N ARG A 110 -2.73 10.26 10.91
CA ARG A 110 -3.53 11.38 10.36
C ARG A 110 -2.98 11.90 9.03
N GLU A 111 -1.65 11.96 8.89
CA GLU A 111 -1.01 12.37 7.64
C GLU A 111 -1.24 11.31 6.56
N ALA A 112 -1.08 10.03 6.93
CA ALA A 112 -1.37 8.91 6.05
C ALA A 112 -2.83 8.89 5.58
N SER A 113 -3.80 9.14 6.47
CA SER A 113 -5.22 9.17 6.09
C SER A 113 -5.52 10.28 5.09
N VAL A 114 -4.98 11.49 5.29
CA VAL A 114 -5.16 12.61 4.36
C VAL A 114 -4.56 12.30 2.99
N ALA A 115 -3.40 11.64 2.95
CA ALA A 115 -2.78 11.22 1.70
C ALA A 115 -3.66 10.21 0.94
N TYR A 116 -4.19 9.18 1.61
CA TYR A 116 -5.11 8.22 0.98
C TYR A 116 -6.44 8.85 0.58
N GLU A 117 -7.02 9.75 1.37
CA GLU A 117 -8.22 10.51 1.00
C GLU A 117 -7.98 11.39 -0.24
N THR A 118 -6.78 11.94 -0.38
CA THR A 118 -6.40 12.72 -1.57
C THR A 118 -6.34 11.83 -2.81
N ILE A 119 -5.77 10.63 -2.71
CA ILE A 119 -5.79 9.64 -3.79
C ILE A 119 -7.25 9.30 -4.15
N LEU A 120 -8.09 9.00 -3.16
CA LEU A 120 -9.50 8.63 -3.39
C LEU A 120 -10.36 9.75 -3.96
N ARG A 121 -9.97 11.01 -3.76
CA ARG A 121 -10.61 12.16 -4.40
C ARG A 121 -10.34 12.20 -5.91
N GLU A 122 -9.16 11.77 -6.33
CA GLU A 122 -8.77 11.71 -7.74
C GLU A 122 -9.23 10.41 -8.41
N ASP A 123 -9.08 9.28 -7.72
CA ASP A 123 -9.53 7.96 -8.15
C ASP A 123 -10.22 7.22 -6.99
N ALA A 124 -11.55 7.29 -6.98
CA ALA A 124 -12.37 6.62 -5.99
C ALA A 124 -12.31 5.07 -6.07
N THR A 125 -11.71 4.51 -7.12
CA THR A 125 -11.58 3.07 -7.34
C THR A 125 -10.22 2.50 -6.94
N ASP A 126 -9.31 3.33 -6.41
CA ASP A 126 -8.02 2.87 -5.91
C ASP A 126 -8.20 1.96 -4.68
N LEU A 127 -8.19 0.66 -4.94
CA LEU A 127 -8.45 -0.37 -3.94
C LEU A 127 -7.42 -0.36 -2.79
N LEU A 128 -6.17 0.00 -3.07
CA LEU A 128 -5.14 0.07 -2.04
C LEU A 128 -5.41 1.24 -1.10
N ALA A 129 -5.76 2.40 -1.65
CA ALA A 129 -6.10 3.57 -0.86
C ALA A 129 -7.35 3.35 -0.01
N VAL A 130 -8.40 2.73 -0.57
CA VAL A 130 -9.62 2.38 0.19
C VAL A 130 -9.27 1.49 1.38
N LYS A 131 -8.55 0.39 1.14
CA LYS A 131 -8.20 -0.57 2.19
C LYS A 131 -7.38 0.08 3.30
N CYS A 132 -6.32 0.81 2.94
CA CYS A 132 -5.46 1.47 3.92
C CYS A 132 -6.20 2.55 4.72
N ALA A 133 -7.07 3.34 4.08
CA ALA A 133 -7.86 4.36 4.78
C ALA A 133 -8.78 3.73 5.84
N VAL A 134 -9.48 2.65 5.50
CA VAL A 134 -10.35 1.91 6.45
C VAL A 134 -9.54 1.37 7.62
N ASP A 135 -8.38 0.77 7.37
CA ASP A 135 -7.53 0.23 8.42
C ASP A 135 -6.98 1.34 9.35
N ILE A 136 -6.57 2.47 8.77
CA ILE A 136 -6.11 3.64 9.52
C ILE A 136 -7.22 4.21 10.40
N TYR A 137 -8.45 4.35 9.90
CA TYR A 137 -9.57 4.82 10.71
C TYR A 137 -9.90 3.86 11.86
N THR A 138 -9.76 2.55 11.63
CA THR A 138 -9.93 1.54 12.68
C THR A 138 -8.87 1.71 13.78
N ILE A 139 -7.60 1.93 13.39
CA ILE A 139 -6.49 2.20 14.32
C ILE A 139 -6.76 3.49 15.10
N LEU A 140 -7.09 4.60 14.41
CA LEU A 140 -7.37 5.88 15.05
C LEU A 140 -8.54 5.77 16.02
N GLY A 141 -9.65 5.12 15.63
CA GLY A 141 -10.81 4.88 16.50
C GLY A 141 -10.45 4.09 17.76
N SER A 142 -9.64 3.03 17.61
CA SER A 142 -9.13 2.24 18.74
C SER A 142 -8.28 3.07 19.71
N ILE A 143 -7.38 3.91 19.18
CA ILE A 143 -6.53 4.80 19.99
C ILE A 143 -7.39 5.77 20.82
N TYR A 144 -8.46 6.34 20.24
CA TYR A 144 -9.38 7.21 21.00
C TYR A 144 -10.13 6.46 22.10
N LEU A 145 -10.59 5.22 21.84
CA LEU A 145 -11.26 4.41 22.84
C LEU A 145 -10.33 4.03 24.00
N SER A 146 -9.10 3.61 23.69
CA SER A 146 -8.09 3.25 24.69
C SER A 146 -7.75 4.42 25.60
N ARG A 147 -7.57 5.63 25.03
CA ARG A 147 -7.32 6.85 25.83
C ARG A 147 -8.50 7.21 26.75
N ARG A 148 -9.74 6.99 26.33
CA ARG A 148 -10.91 7.19 27.20
C ARG A 148 -10.95 6.20 28.36
N HIS A 149 -10.58 4.93 28.13
CA HIS A 149 -10.49 3.94 29.20
C HIS A 149 -9.40 4.26 30.22
N SER A 150 -8.22 4.72 29.78
CA SER A 150 -7.16 5.16 30.71
C SER A 150 -7.54 6.43 31.49
N MET A 151 -8.38 7.31 30.93
CA MET A 151 -8.84 8.52 31.60
C MET A 151 -9.96 8.25 32.63
N ILE A 152 -10.77 7.21 32.43
CA ILE A 152 -11.76 6.75 33.41
C ILE A 152 -11.09 6.14 34.64
N LEU A 153 -9.94 5.46 34.49
CA LEU A 153 -9.18 4.88 35.60
C LEU A 153 -8.48 5.91 36.50
N ILE A 154 -8.37 7.18 36.08
CA ILE A 154 -7.85 8.28 36.91
C ILE A 154 -9.00 8.94 37.73
N PHE A 155 -10.24 8.55 37.46
CA PHE A 155 -11.45 9.12 38.07
C PHE A 155 -12.27 8.08 38.87
N ILE A 156 -11.60 7.04 39.38
CA ILE A 156 -12.17 6.15 40.40
C ILE A 156 -11.48 6.51 41.72
N PRO A 157 -12.19 7.09 42.72
CA PRO A 157 -11.65 7.38 44.05
C PRO A 157 -11.34 6.11 44.85
#